data_AF-A0A6J7UNM7-F1
#
_entry.id   AF-A0A6J7UNM7-F1
#
_cell.length_a   1.000
_cell.length_b   1.000
_cell.length_c   1.000
_cell.angle_alpha   90.00
_cell.angle_beta   90.00
_cell.angle_gamma   90.00
#
_symmetry.space_group_name_H-M   'P 1'
#
loop_
_entity.id
_entity.type
_entity.pdbx_description
1 polymer ?
#
loop_
_entity_poly.entity_id
_entity_poly.type
_entity_poly.pdbx_seq_one_letter_code
_entity_poly.pdbx_strand_id
1 'polypeptide(L)' 'MHDENAAAALLGVKPGFTVRKAMELYRRLGSSAVQRAIALLASADLDLRGHRDWSESLVMEVLVARLSRLGGGADTRRR' A
#
# COMPACT_ATOMS: atom_id res chain seq x y z
N MET A 1 5.54 -12.21 -18.44
CA MET A 1 6.15 -11.64 -17.23
C MET A 1 6.49 -10.19 -17.55
N HIS A 2 5.85 -9.20 -16.93
CA HIS A 2 6.14 -7.80 -17.23
C HIS A 2 7.47 -7.41 -16.58
N ASP A 3 8.42 -6.93 -17.38
CA ASP A 3 9.70 -6.40 -16.91
C ASP A 3 9.56 -4.95 -16.42
N GLU A 4 10.65 -4.40 -15.88
CA GLU A 4 10.68 -3.04 -15.32
C GLU A 4 10.32 -1.98 -16.36
N ASN A 5 10.72 -2.17 -17.63
CA ASN A 5 10.44 -1.22 -18.70
C ASN A 5 8.95 -1.20 -19.06
N ALA A 6 8.33 -2.38 -19.14
CA ALA A 6 6.90 -2.50 -19.37
C ALA A 6 6.08 -1.87 -18.22
N ALA A 7 6.52 -2.09 -16.97
CA ALA A 7 5.88 -1.48 -15.80
C ALA A 7 6.03 0.04 -15.78
N ALA A 8 7.22 0.55 -16.11
CA ALA A 8 7.49 1.99 -16.20
C ALA A 8 6.62 2.67 -17.27
N ALA A 9 6.50 2.06 -18.44
CA ALA A 9 5.65 2.53 -19.53
C ALA A 9 4.18 2.59 -19.12
N LEU A 10 3.67 1.56 -18.45
CA LEU A 10 2.29 1.52 -17.95
C LEU A 10 2.01 2.62 -16.91
N LEU A 11 2.98 2.86 -16.02
CA LEU A 11 2.86 3.85 -14.95
C LEU A 11 3.14 5.28 -15.43
N GLY A 12 3.60 5.47 -16.67
CA GLY A 12 3.98 6.79 -17.20
C GLY A 12 5.18 7.41 -16.47
N VAL A 13 6.05 6.58 -15.89
CA VAL A 13 7.23 7.02 -15.13
C VAL A 13 8.51 6.52 -15.79
N LYS A 14 9.65 7.15 -15.46
CA LYS A 14 10.95 6.65 -15.90
C LYS A 14 11.26 5.29 -15.25
N PRO A 15 11.85 4.34 -15.98
CA PRO A 15 12.45 3.14 -15.37
C PRO A 15 13.45 3.54 -14.28
N GLY A 16 13.63 2.68 -13.29
CA GLY A 16 14.56 2.93 -12.19
C GLY A 16 14.08 2.38 -10.85
N PHE A 17 14.76 2.83 -9.80
CA PHE A 17 14.58 2.34 -8.43
C PHE A 17 13.10 2.33 -7.97
N THR A 18 12.34 3.39 -8.25
CA THR A 18 10.93 3.48 -7.85
C THR A 18 10.06 2.40 -8.47
N VAL A 19 10.23 2.11 -9.76
CA VAL A 19 9.50 1.05 -10.47
C VAL A 19 9.90 -0.32 -9.95
N ARG A 20 11.22 -0.57 -9.84
CA ARG A 20 11.76 -1.80 -9.26
C ARG A 20 11.20 -2.05 -7.87
N LYS A 21 11.15 -1.01 -7.03
CA LYS A 21 10.67 -1.10 -5.66
C LYS A 21 9.17 -1.34 -5.57
N ALA A 22 8.39 -0.68 -6.41
CA ALA A 22 6.94 -0.91 -6.50
C ALA A 22 6.65 -2.37 -6.91
N MET A 23 7.39 -2.90 -7.89
CA MET A 23 7.25 -4.30 -8.31
C MET A 23 7.66 -5.28 -7.21
N GLU A 24 8.75 -5.03 -6.49
CA GLU A 24 9.16 -5.83 -5.32
C GLU A 24 8.08 -5.83 -4.23
N LEU A 25 7.55 -4.65 -3.92
CA LEU A 25 6.51 -4.48 -2.92
C LEU A 25 5.23 -5.24 -3.32
N TYR A 26 4.83 -5.11 -4.59
CA TYR A 26 3.68 -5.83 -5.14
C TYR A 26 3.88 -7.34 -5.07
N ARG A 27 5.06 -7.86 -5.42
CA ARG A 27 5.38 -9.30 -5.29
C ARG A 27 5.29 -9.79 -3.86
N ARG A 28 5.71 -8.98 -2.88
CA ARG A 28 5.68 -9.32 -1.46
C ARG A 28 4.27 -9.28 -0.86
N LEU A 29 3.47 -8.27 -1.22
CA LEU A 29 2.14 -8.05 -0.66
C LEU A 29 1.04 -8.85 -1.38
N GLY A 30 1.15 -9.00 -2.70
CA GLY A 30 0.09 -9.56 -3.53
C GLY A 30 -1.09 -8.61 -3.77
N SER A 31 -1.94 -8.95 -4.74
CA SER A 31 -3.06 -8.10 -5.21
C SER A 31 -4.08 -7.78 -4.13
N SER A 32 -4.46 -8.76 -3.30
CA SER A 32 -5.46 -8.57 -2.23
C SER A 32 -4.98 -7.57 -1.16
N ALA A 33 -3.73 -7.68 -0.72
CA ALA A 33 -3.18 -6.76 0.28
C ALA A 33 -3.01 -5.34 -0.30
N VAL A 34 -2.62 -5.22 -1.57
CA VAL A 34 -2.54 -3.92 -2.27
C VAL A 34 -3.91 -3.26 -2.38
N GLN A 35 -4.95 -4.01 -2.78
CA GLN A 35 -6.33 -3.50 -2.79
C GLN A 35 -6.76 -3.01 -1.40
N ARG A 36 -6.45 -3.79 -0.35
CA ARG A 36 -6.78 -3.42 1.02
C ARG A 36 -6.02 -2.17 1.49
N ALA A 37 -4.75 -2.03 1.13
CA ALA A 37 -3.96 -0.84 1.43
C ALA A 37 -4.56 0.42 0.79
N ILE A 38 -4.98 0.35 -0.48
CA ILE A 38 -5.64 1.47 -1.18
C ILE A 38 -6.95 1.86 -0.46
N ALA A 39 -7.77 0.89 -0.07
CA ALA A 39 -9.01 1.16 0.67
C ALA A 39 -8.76 1.81 2.05
N LEU A 40 -7.68 1.41 2.74
CA LEU A 40 -7.27 2.03 4.01
C LEU A 40 -6.83 3.47 3.83
N LEU A 41 -6.06 3.76 2.77
CA LEU A 41 -5.65 5.12 2.43
C LEU A 41 -6.87 6.00 2.11
N ALA A 42 -7.80 5.50 1.29
CA ALA A 42 -9.03 6.23 0.96
C ALA A 42 -9.89 6.52 2.20
N SER A 43 -10.04 5.57 3.12
CA SER A 43 -10.76 5.80 4.39
C SER A 43 -10.06 6.85 5.24
N ALA A 44 -8.73 6.79 5.38
CA ALA A 44 -7.98 7.76 6.17
C ALA A 44 -8.07 9.17 5.56
N ASP A 45 -8.05 9.27 4.23
CA ASP A 45 -8.21 10.51 3.49
C ASP A 45 -9.59 11.17 3.73
N LEU A 46 -10.66 10.38 3.89
CA LEU A 46 -11.97 10.89 4.33
C LEU A 46 -11.96 11.28 5.81
N ASP A 47 -11.36 10.46 6.66
CA ASP A 47 -11.30 10.68 8.11
C ASP A 47 -10.53 11.98 8.45
N LEU A 48 -9.43 12.27 7.74
CA LEU A 48 -8.69 13.55 7.83
C LEU A 48 -9.51 14.77 7.38
N ARG A 49 -10.58 14.56 6.59
CA ARG A 49 -11.52 15.62 6.17
C ARG A 49 -12.77 15.69 7.04
N GLY A 50 -12.76 15.08 8.22
CA GLY A 50 -13.83 15.18 9.21
C GLY A 50 -14.95 14.15 9.03
N HIS A 51 -14.74 13.08 8.26
CA HIS A 51 -15.67 11.95 8.22
C HIS A 51 -15.76 11.23 9.59
N ARG A 52 -14.73 11.37 10.44
CA ARG A 52 -14.74 10.97 11.86
C ARG A 52 -14.28 12.14 12.72
N ASP A 53 -14.77 12.18 13.95
CA ASP A 53 -14.30 13.10 15.00
C ASP A 53 -13.04 12.55 15.68
N TRP A 54 -12.02 12.25 14.89
CA TRP A 54 -10.71 11.80 15.37
C TRP A 54 -9.69 12.91 15.17
N SER A 55 -8.70 12.99 16.06
CA SER A 55 -7.54 13.84 15.78
C SER A 55 -6.76 13.31 14.57
N GLU A 56 -6.10 14.21 13.83
CA GLU A 56 -5.29 13.83 12.67
C GLU A 56 -4.19 12.81 13.04
N SER A 57 -3.55 12.98 14.21
CA SER A 57 -2.55 12.02 14.73
C SER A 57 -3.16 10.62 14.89
N LEU A 58 -4.36 10.51 15.46
CA LEU A 58 -5.02 9.23 15.67
C LEU A 58 -5.38 8.55 14.34
N VAL A 59 -5.83 9.31 13.34
CA VAL A 59 -6.08 8.78 11.98
C VAL A 59 -4.80 8.17 11.41
N MET A 60 -3.68 8.89 11.52
CA MET A 60 -2.38 8.43 11.02
C MET A 60 -1.86 7.22 11.79
N GLU A 61 -1.95 7.20 13.12
CA GLU A 61 -1.56 6.07 13.97
C GLU A 61 -2.33 4.79 13.58
N VAL A 62 -3.65 4.89 13.45
CA VAL A 62 -4.51 3.76 13.09
C VAL A 62 -4.26 3.32 11.65
N LEU A 63 -4.05 4.25 10.71
CA LEU A 63 -3.68 3.93 9.33
C LEU A 63 -2.37 3.12 9.29
N VAL A 64 -1.32 3.61 9.96
CA VAL A 64 -0.01 2.95 10.03
C VAL A 64 -0.12 1.56 10.66
N ALA A 65 -0.84 1.42 11.77
CA ALA A 65 -1.08 0.12 12.42
C ALA A 65 -1.78 -0.87 11.47
N ARG A 66 -2.80 -0.43 10.73
CA ARG A 66 -3.54 -1.28 9.80
C ARG A 66 -2.70 -1.67 8.58
N LEU A 67 -1.93 -0.74 8.01
CA LEU A 67 -1.01 -1.03 6.89
C LEU A 67 0.10 -2.00 7.31
N SER A 68 0.65 -1.84 8.52
CA SER A 68 1.71 -2.72 9.04
C SER A 68 1.27 -4.18 9.12
N ARG A 69 0.00 -4.43 9.47
CA ARG A 69 -0.58 -5.79 9.49
C ARG A 69 -0.67 -6.44 8.11
N LEU A 70 -0.77 -5.66 7.04
CA LEU A 70 -0.79 -6.19 5.66
C LEU A 70 0.58 -6.74 5.24
N GLY A 71 1.67 -6.18 5.77
CA GLY A 71 3.04 -6.59 5.46
C GLY A 71 3.50 -7.87 6.17
N GLY A 72 2.89 -8.22 7.31
CA GLY A 72 3.27 -9.39 8.12
C GLY A 72 2.47 -10.67 7.85
N GLY A 73 1.28 -10.56 7.24
CA GLY A 73 0.35 -11.70 7.11
C GLY A 73 0.73 -12.80 6.11
N ALA A 74 1.72 -12.56 5.24
CA ALA A 74 2.22 -13.59 4.31
C ALA A 74 3.14 -14.60 5.00
N ASP A 75 3.80 -14.21 6.11
CA ASP A 75 4.74 -15.06 6.84
C ASP A 75 4.04 -15.90 7.94
N THR A 76 2.92 -15.39 8.50
CA THR A 76 2.23 -16.06 9.62
C THR A 76 1.36 -17.26 9.22
N ARG A 77 1.09 -17.49 7.92
CA ARG A 77 0.37 -18.70 7.45
C ARG A 77 1.29 -19.89 7.12
N ARG A 78 2.60 -19.75 7.32
CA ARG A 78 3.60 -20.81 7.12
C ARG A 78 4.20 -21.36 8.42
N ARG A 79 3.66 -21.00 9.59
CA ARG A 79 4.08 -21.50 10.90
C ARG A 79 2.94 -22.23 11.60
#